data_AF-A0A9D4IKX9-F1
#
_entry.id   AF-A0A9D4IKX9-F1
#
_cell.length_a   1.000
_cell.length_b   1.000
_cell.length_c   1.000
_cell.angle_alpha   90.00
_cell.angle_beta   90.00
_cell.angle_gamma   90.00
#
_symmetry.space_group_name_H-M   'P 1'
#
loop_
_entity.id
_entity.type
_entity.pdbx_description
1 polymer ?
#
loop_
_entity_poly.entity_id
_entity_poly.type
_entity_poly.pdbx_seq_one_letter_code
_entity_poly.pdbx_strand_id
1 'polypeptide(L)'
;MPCSKKLKDLYNSKGGKRVRFTAFLLLNLASVASDWWLYYNVSAAEEGLVFGPPGNIFIYLMLAFTIIGSFAVVPKGIMDWREIIGSEEHECLKKALLTDKEEETQNNDAHRTLILLDTDIPLDKEAEKPKYDVHRTLILLYTDISLLIINLNIVQCREQAISYFQIWKSNISIASATIRLTISWWIMSKLRKEKKPWMDLFYKNCCVYIQIFLAILLLYETQIDKNEDGTFEAKVPHNILKGEYDDRRYFTNVSIYFSHPYLEYETNISRENINFIRLLSIYDLQHSNTDRRVNIKYDITHKNFLIQTDGQFEECFTKMNGTLIKQAVCSDKVRSPAGHVTFMFHFVEQSPPQLIFGDITYNMRAGKDTSCEAPDFQVVDNMDDHIADPNSAMMRYYRNNPNINEEYHMIKMSNDTYQFYRESDLINIEQIWRRYWGTKCKSTGSPSPHMDERLGVQCL
;
A
#
# COMPACT_ATOMS: atom_id res chain seq x y z
N MET A 1 -7.75 42.15 43.77
CA MET A 1 -7.88 42.31 42.29
C MET A 1 -9.11 41.52 41.83
N PRO A 2 -10.11 42.16 41.20
CA PRO A 2 -11.27 41.44 40.67
C PRO A 2 -10.82 40.64 39.46
N CYS A 3 -10.66 39.34 39.65
CA CYS A 3 -10.56 38.41 38.54
C CYS A 3 -11.80 38.63 37.66
N SER A 4 -11.60 39.12 36.44
CA SER A 4 -12.62 39.58 35.49
C SER A 4 -13.84 38.65 35.47
N LYS A 5 -14.91 39.06 36.16
CA LYS A 5 -16.20 38.36 36.22
C LYS A 5 -16.74 38.10 34.81
N LYS A 6 -16.50 39.04 33.88
CA LYS A 6 -16.84 38.93 32.46
C LYS A 6 -16.16 37.78 31.72
N LEU A 7 -14.87 37.50 31.99
CA LEU A 7 -14.18 36.35 31.39
C LEU A 7 -14.68 35.03 31.98
N LYS A 8 -15.05 35.02 33.26
CA LYS A 8 -15.64 33.86 33.94
C LYS A 8 -17.05 33.55 33.44
N ASP A 9 -17.87 34.57 33.15
CA ASP A 9 -19.24 34.42 32.66
C ASP A 9 -19.29 34.03 31.17
N LEU A 10 -18.37 34.52 30.34
CA LEU A 10 -18.20 34.06 28.95
C LEU A 10 -17.63 32.63 28.88
N TYR A 11 -16.76 32.25 29.83
CA TYR A 11 -16.12 30.94 29.88
C TYR A 11 -17.03 29.84 30.46
N ASN A 12 -17.83 30.18 31.49
CA ASN A 12 -18.82 29.27 32.09
C ASN A 12 -20.17 29.27 31.35
N SER A 13 -20.29 30.03 30.26
CA SER A 13 -21.48 29.95 29.41
C SER A 13 -21.60 28.49 28.94
N LYS A 14 -22.78 27.89 29.17
CA LYS A 14 -23.11 26.52 28.76
C LYS A 14 -22.80 26.27 27.27
N GLY A 15 -22.67 27.32 26.46
CA GLY A 15 -22.27 27.26 25.05
C GLY A 15 -20.84 26.76 24.84
N GLY A 16 -19.84 27.25 25.59
CA GLY A 16 -18.43 26.88 25.37
C GLY A 16 -18.14 25.40 25.58
N LYS A 17 -18.79 24.80 26.60
CA LYS A 17 -18.66 23.36 26.91
C LYS A 17 -19.23 22.47 25.82
N ARG A 18 -20.42 22.83 25.32
CA ARG A 18 -21.09 22.13 24.23
C ARG A 18 -20.24 22.17 22.96
N VAL A 19 -19.69 23.34 22.63
CA VAL A 19 -18.85 23.51 21.43
C VAL A 19 -17.62 22.60 21.47
N ARG A 20 -16.89 22.55 22.59
CA ARG A 20 -15.70 21.68 22.71
C ARG A 20 -16.04 20.20 22.60
N PHE A 21 -17.08 19.76 23.31
CA PHE A 21 -17.53 18.37 23.25
C PHE A 21 -17.99 17.98 21.84
N THR A 22 -18.78 18.84 21.19
CA THR A 22 -19.21 18.63 19.81
C THR A 22 -18.03 18.56 18.86
N ALA A 23 -17.02 19.42 19.01
CA ALA A 23 -15.81 19.38 18.19
C ALA A 23 -15.04 18.05 18.35
N PHE A 24 -14.87 17.56 19.59
CA PHE A 24 -14.23 16.26 19.84
C PHE A 24 -15.02 15.09 19.27
N LEU A 25 -16.33 15.10 19.46
CA LEU A 25 -17.20 14.07 18.93
C LEU A 25 -17.11 14.01 17.40
N LEU A 26 -17.19 15.17 16.73
CA LEU A 26 -17.07 15.26 15.28
C LEU A 26 -15.70 14.80 14.78
N LEU A 27 -14.60 15.15 15.47
CA LEU A 27 -13.26 14.67 15.10
C LEU A 27 -13.09 13.17 15.29
N ASN A 28 -13.65 12.60 16.36
CA ASN A 28 -13.61 11.16 16.58
C ASN A 28 -14.44 10.41 15.52
N LEU A 29 -15.62 10.94 15.16
CA LEU A 29 -16.44 10.39 14.07
C LEU A 29 -15.72 10.51 12.71
N ALA A 30 -15.10 11.66 12.43
CA ALA A 30 -14.32 11.85 11.20
C ALA A 30 -13.12 10.90 11.13
N SER A 31 -12.46 10.64 12.26
CA SER A 31 -11.37 9.66 12.34
C SER A 31 -11.86 8.26 11.99
N VAL A 32 -12.98 7.81 12.56
CA VAL A 32 -13.56 6.49 12.26
C VAL A 32 -14.04 6.40 10.82
N ALA A 33 -14.70 7.43 10.30
CA ALA A 33 -15.09 7.47 8.89
C ALA A 33 -13.86 7.37 7.98
N SER A 34 -12.78 8.07 8.32
CA SER A 34 -11.51 7.99 7.59
C SER A 34 -10.87 6.60 7.67
N ASP A 35 -10.98 5.89 8.79
CA ASP A 35 -10.43 4.54 8.96
C ASP A 35 -11.17 3.51 8.12
N TRP A 36 -12.51 3.55 8.14
CA TRP A 36 -13.34 2.71 7.27
C TRP A 36 -13.10 2.99 5.80
N TRP A 37 -12.94 4.26 5.44
CA TRP A 37 -12.66 4.64 4.06
C TRP A 37 -11.28 4.14 3.63
N LEU A 38 -10.26 4.27 4.47
CA LEU A 38 -8.93 3.71 4.20
C LEU A 38 -8.99 2.19 4.03
N TYR A 39 -9.67 1.48 4.94
CA TYR A 39 -9.85 0.04 4.85
C TYR A 39 -10.53 -0.38 3.55
N TYR A 40 -11.66 0.23 3.20
CA TYR A 40 -12.41 -0.09 1.98
C TYR A 40 -11.57 0.05 0.70
N ASN A 41 -10.79 1.13 0.58
CA ASN A 41 -9.93 1.31 -0.61
C ASN A 41 -8.79 0.29 -0.65
N VAL A 42 -8.22 -0.06 0.51
CA VAL A 42 -7.13 -1.03 0.57
C VAL A 42 -7.63 -2.45 0.31
N SER A 43 -8.84 -2.80 0.77
CA SER A 43 -9.44 -4.11 0.55
C SER A 43 -10.09 -4.29 -0.82
N ALA A 44 -10.48 -3.20 -1.48
CA ALA A 44 -11.01 -3.21 -2.84
C ALA A 44 -9.91 -3.19 -3.93
N ALA A 45 -8.64 -3.11 -3.56
CA ALA A 45 -7.54 -3.21 -4.51
C ALA A 45 -7.46 -4.64 -5.06
N GLU A 46 -7.49 -4.76 -6.38
CA GLU A 46 -7.33 -6.04 -7.07
C GLU A 46 -5.86 -6.22 -7.48
N GLU A 47 -5.50 -7.45 -7.81
CA GLU A 47 -4.19 -7.77 -8.33
C GLU A 47 -4.13 -7.33 -9.80
N GLY A 48 -3.33 -6.30 -10.10
CA GLY A 48 -3.04 -5.87 -11.45
C GLY A 48 -1.61 -6.23 -11.86
N LEU A 49 -1.16 -5.65 -12.98
CA LEU A 49 0.19 -5.83 -13.52
C LEU A 49 1.29 -5.58 -12.48
N VAL A 50 1.45 -4.33 -12.02
CA VAL A 50 2.59 -3.95 -11.16
C VAL A 50 2.23 -3.98 -9.67
N PHE A 51 0.99 -3.63 -9.35
CA PHE A 51 0.52 -3.51 -7.98
C PHE A 51 -0.68 -4.41 -7.75
N GLY A 52 -0.71 -5.01 -6.56
CA GLY A 52 -1.86 -5.74 -6.07
C GLY A 52 -2.22 -5.34 -4.63
N PRO A 53 -3.17 -6.05 -4.02
CA PRO A 53 -3.54 -5.82 -2.63
C PRO A 53 -2.33 -6.04 -1.70
N PRO A 54 -2.24 -5.30 -0.59
CA PRO A 54 -1.26 -5.67 0.44
C PRO A 54 -1.60 -7.07 0.96
N GLY A 55 -0.57 -7.79 1.42
CA GLY A 55 -0.76 -9.15 1.90
C GLY A 55 -1.89 -9.26 2.95
N ASN A 56 -2.64 -10.35 2.90
CA ASN A 56 -3.86 -10.57 3.69
C ASN A 56 -3.74 -10.20 5.18
N ILE A 57 -2.57 -10.41 5.78
CA ILE A 57 -2.30 -10.03 7.18
C ILE A 57 -2.51 -8.53 7.43
N PHE A 58 -2.10 -7.65 6.51
CA PHE A 58 -2.29 -6.21 6.64
C PHE A 58 -3.76 -5.83 6.52
N ILE A 59 -4.49 -6.44 5.58
CA ILE A 59 -5.93 -6.21 5.41
C ILE A 59 -6.68 -6.61 6.68
N TYR A 60 -6.36 -7.78 7.27
CA TYR A 60 -6.98 -8.23 8.51
C TYR A 60 -6.62 -7.36 9.71
N LEU A 61 -5.36 -6.93 9.83
CA LEU A 61 -4.94 -6.01 10.90
C LEU A 61 -5.65 -4.65 10.77
N MET A 62 -5.76 -4.10 9.56
CA MET A 62 -6.50 -2.87 9.32
C MET A 62 -7.97 -3.01 9.69
N LEU A 63 -8.63 -4.10 9.29
CA LEU A 63 -10.01 -4.38 9.66
C LEU A 63 -10.17 -4.44 11.18
N ALA A 64 -9.30 -5.21 11.86
CA ALA A 64 -9.33 -5.36 13.31
C ALA A 64 -9.18 -4.01 14.02
N PHE A 65 -8.17 -3.20 13.65
CA PHE A 65 -7.97 -1.89 14.28
C PHE A 65 -9.07 -0.88 13.94
N THR A 66 -9.68 -0.97 12.76
CA THR A 66 -10.83 -0.13 12.39
C THR A 66 -12.08 -0.47 13.22
N ILE A 67 -12.33 -1.76 13.45
CA ILE A 67 -13.41 -2.24 14.33
C ILE A 67 -13.15 -1.77 15.77
N ILE A 68 -11.94 -2.01 16.30
CA ILE A 68 -11.55 -1.56 17.65
C ILE A 68 -11.69 -0.04 17.78
N GLY A 69 -11.25 0.72 16.79
CA GLY A 69 -11.38 2.17 16.73
C GLY A 69 -12.84 2.64 16.78
N SER A 70 -13.72 1.95 16.06
CA SER A 70 -15.17 2.23 16.06
C SER A 70 -15.78 2.03 17.44
N PHE A 71 -15.46 0.93 18.11
CA PHE A 71 -15.93 0.69 19.49
C PHE A 71 -15.29 1.63 20.51
N ALA A 72 -14.06 2.07 20.26
CA ALA A 72 -13.33 2.98 21.15
C ALA A 72 -13.88 4.42 21.13
N VAL A 73 -14.70 4.83 20.14
CA VAL A 73 -15.27 6.19 20.07
C VAL A 73 -16.09 6.53 21.31
N VAL A 74 -16.94 5.61 21.77
CA VAL A 74 -17.82 5.83 22.92
C VAL A 74 -17.02 6.03 24.22
N PRO A 75 -16.14 5.10 24.64
CA PRO A 75 -15.35 5.30 25.85
C PRO A 75 -14.41 6.51 25.72
N LYS A 76 -13.84 6.78 24.53
CA LYS A 76 -13.03 7.97 24.27
C LYS A 76 -13.82 9.26 24.47
N GLY A 77 -15.03 9.34 23.91
CA GLY A 77 -15.92 10.49 24.09
C GLY A 77 -16.34 10.70 25.55
N ILE A 78 -16.59 9.62 26.30
CA ILE A 78 -16.90 9.70 27.75
C ILE A 78 -15.70 10.20 28.53
N MET A 79 -14.49 9.71 28.24
CA MET A 79 -13.26 10.16 28.90
C MET A 79 -12.96 11.63 28.60
N ASP A 80 -13.04 12.04 27.34
CA ASP A 80 -12.84 13.44 26.93
C ASP A 80 -13.88 14.36 27.59
N TRP A 81 -15.14 13.92 27.69
CA TRP A 81 -16.19 14.65 28.42
C TRP A 81 -15.90 14.77 29.92
N ARG A 82 -15.46 13.68 30.56
CA ARG A 82 -15.08 13.68 31.99
C ARG A 82 -13.87 14.59 32.25
N GLU A 83 -12.88 14.62 31.36
CA GLU A 83 -11.72 15.51 31.47
C GLU A 83 -12.14 16.99 31.41
N ILE A 84 -13.07 17.32 30.51
CA ILE A 84 -13.64 18.67 30.39
C ILE A 84 -14.39 19.07 31.67
N ILE A 85 -15.19 18.18 32.24
CA ILE A 85 -15.98 18.46 33.46
C ILE A 85 -15.09 18.48 34.72
N GLY A 86 -14.25 17.46 34.90
CA GLY A 86 -13.48 17.25 36.14
C GLY A 86 -12.42 18.33 36.39
N SER A 87 -11.89 18.97 35.34
CA SER A 87 -10.95 20.08 35.50
C SER A 87 -11.57 21.29 36.22
N GLU A 88 -12.89 21.46 36.15
CA GLU A 88 -13.59 22.61 36.73
C GLU A 88 -14.08 22.38 38.16
N GLU A 89 -14.54 21.16 38.49
CA GLU A 89 -14.94 20.83 39.87
C GLU A 89 -13.77 21.03 40.83
N HIS A 90 -12.56 20.63 40.44
CA HIS A 90 -11.35 20.89 41.20
C HIS A 90 -11.00 22.38 41.33
N GLU A 91 -11.24 23.20 40.30
CA GLU A 91 -10.97 24.64 40.35
C GLU A 91 -11.99 25.38 41.25
N CYS A 92 -13.24 24.93 41.27
CA CYS A 92 -14.30 25.48 42.13
C CYS A 92 -14.12 25.08 43.59
N LEU A 93 -13.88 23.80 43.88
CA LEU A 93 -13.69 23.29 45.24
C LEU A 93 -12.47 23.93 45.90
N LYS A 94 -11.38 24.09 45.15
CA LYS A 94 -10.15 24.72 45.64
C LYS A 94 -10.32 26.20 45.93
N LYS A 95 -11.15 26.93 45.16
CA LYS A 95 -11.45 28.33 45.44
C LYS A 95 -12.32 28.48 46.68
N ALA A 96 -13.35 27.63 46.84
CA ALA A 96 -14.19 27.61 48.03
C ALA A 96 -13.38 27.35 49.32
N LEU A 97 -12.49 26.35 49.28
CA LEU A 97 -11.60 26.02 50.41
C LEU A 97 -10.57 27.13 50.74
N LEU A 98 -10.17 27.92 49.75
CA LEU A 98 -9.25 29.05 49.98
C LEU A 98 -9.98 30.28 50.54
N THR A 99 -11.22 30.55 50.11
CA THR A 99 -12.04 31.62 50.68
C THR A 99 -12.45 31.33 52.13
N ASP A 100 -12.80 30.09 52.47
CA ASP A 100 -13.13 29.73 53.86
C ASP A 100 -11.92 29.92 54.79
N LYS A 101 -10.72 29.53 54.34
CA LYS A 101 -9.49 29.75 55.12
C LYS A 101 -9.14 31.23 55.28
N GLU A 102 -9.35 32.07 54.27
CA GLU A 102 -9.10 33.51 54.37
C GLU A 102 -10.09 34.18 55.34
N GLU A 103 -11.37 33.80 55.35
CA GLU A 103 -12.36 34.29 56.32
C GLU A 103 -12.05 33.82 57.75
N GLU A 104 -11.61 32.57 57.93
CA GLU A 104 -11.25 32.03 59.25
C GLU A 104 -9.97 32.70 59.81
N THR A 105 -9.02 33.07 58.94
CA THR A 105 -7.82 33.83 59.35
C THR A 105 -8.16 35.28 59.70
N GLN A 106 -9.13 35.89 59.00
CA GLN A 106 -9.58 37.27 59.30
C GLN A 106 -10.41 37.36 60.58
N ASN A 107 -11.13 36.30 60.97
CA ASN A 107 -11.95 36.29 62.18
C ASN A 107 -11.15 35.90 63.44
N ASN A 108 -10.03 35.18 63.29
CA ASN A 108 -9.18 34.75 64.42
C ASN A 108 -8.13 35.79 64.87
N ASP A 109 -7.94 36.90 64.16
CA ASP A 109 -7.11 38.02 64.63
C ASP A 109 -7.78 38.88 65.73
N ALA A 110 -9.04 38.60 66.09
CA ALA A 110 -9.72 39.25 67.22
C ALA A 110 -9.67 38.46 68.55
N HIS A 111 -9.27 37.18 68.55
CA HIS A 111 -9.19 36.37 69.78
C HIS A 111 -7.97 35.46 69.79
N ARG A 112 -6.81 36.08 70.02
CA ARG A 112 -5.57 35.39 70.34
C ARG A 112 -5.51 35.06 71.83
N THR A 113 -6.16 33.98 72.25
CA THR A 113 -5.79 33.25 73.48
C THR A 113 -6.05 31.75 73.29
N LEU A 114 -4.96 30.98 73.40
CA LEU A 114 -4.86 29.53 73.63
C LEU A 114 -6.11 28.67 73.37
N ILE A 115 -6.01 27.73 72.42
CA ILE A 115 -6.02 26.29 72.71
C ILE A 115 -5.30 25.58 71.54
N LEU A 116 -4.17 24.96 71.88
CA LEU A 116 -3.59 23.85 71.14
C LEU A 116 -4.61 22.69 71.19
N LEU A 117 -5.32 22.48 70.09
CA LEU A 117 -5.97 21.20 69.82
C LEU A 117 -5.24 20.58 68.63
N ASP A 118 -4.29 19.71 68.98
CA ASP A 118 -3.82 18.59 68.16
C ASP A 118 -5.05 17.83 67.64
N THR A 119 -5.58 18.28 66.52
CA THR A 119 -6.35 17.41 65.64
C THR A 119 -5.44 17.13 64.45
N ASP A 120 -4.57 16.15 64.66
CA ASP A 120 -4.06 15.29 63.60
C ASP A 120 -5.26 14.67 62.89
N ILE A 121 -5.91 15.45 62.02
CA ILE A 121 -6.69 14.88 60.93
C ILE A 121 -5.62 14.51 59.91
N PRO A 122 -5.30 13.21 59.72
CA PRO A 122 -4.43 12.82 58.64
C PRO A 122 -5.19 13.19 57.37
N LEU A 123 -4.80 14.32 56.79
CA LEU A 123 -5.11 14.70 55.42
C LEU A 123 -4.28 13.85 54.44
N ASP A 124 -3.89 12.64 54.84
CA ASP A 124 -3.67 11.48 53.97
C ASP A 124 -5.04 10.97 53.48
N LYS A 125 -5.81 11.84 52.82
CA LYS A 125 -6.44 11.33 51.61
C LYS A 125 -5.26 11.17 50.68
N GLU A 126 -4.74 9.94 50.60
CA GLU A 126 -4.03 9.45 49.43
C GLU A 126 -4.66 10.15 48.25
N ALA A 127 -3.98 11.18 47.74
CA ALA A 127 -4.38 11.86 46.54
C ALA A 127 -4.25 10.76 45.51
N GLU A 128 -5.37 10.07 45.28
CA GLU A 128 -5.46 8.85 44.50
C GLU A 128 -4.71 9.19 43.22
N LYS A 129 -3.46 8.70 43.12
CA LYS A 129 -2.58 9.04 42.00
C LYS A 129 -3.45 8.80 40.78
N PRO A 130 -3.65 9.80 39.91
CA PRO A 130 -4.67 9.71 38.88
C PRO A 130 -4.49 8.36 38.18
N LYS A 131 -5.41 7.41 38.43
CA LYS A 131 -5.46 6.11 37.73
C LYS A 131 -5.69 6.31 36.22
N TYR A 132 -5.87 7.56 35.81
CA TYR A 132 -5.73 8.08 34.47
C TYR A 132 -4.27 8.13 34.01
N ASP A 133 -3.90 7.18 33.15
CA ASP A 133 -3.56 7.49 31.75
C ASP A 133 -3.35 6.22 30.90
N VAL A 134 -3.30 5.05 31.54
CA VAL A 134 -2.98 3.79 30.84
C VAL A 134 -4.04 3.44 29.80
N HIS A 135 -5.33 3.51 30.15
CA HIS A 135 -6.41 3.17 29.20
C HIS A 135 -6.46 4.13 28.00
N ARG A 136 -6.28 5.43 28.23
CA ARG A 136 -6.24 6.44 27.16
C ARG A 136 -5.05 6.19 26.21
N THR A 137 -3.90 5.91 26.80
CA THR A 137 -2.67 5.56 26.09
C THR A 137 -2.85 4.30 25.25
N LEU A 138 -3.45 3.24 25.81
CA LEU A 138 -3.71 1.99 25.09
C LEU A 138 -4.69 2.21 23.93
N ILE A 139 -5.77 2.97 24.14
CA ILE A 139 -6.72 3.30 23.07
C ILE A 139 -6.02 4.03 21.94
N LEU A 140 -5.22 5.07 22.24
CA LEU A 140 -4.44 5.80 21.23
C LEU A 140 -3.46 4.90 20.47
N LEU A 141 -2.79 4.01 21.19
CA LEU A 141 -1.79 3.11 20.62
C LEU A 141 -2.43 2.13 19.63
N TYR A 142 -3.49 1.44 20.04
CA TYR A 142 -4.11 0.39 19.23
C TYR A 142 -5.03 0.91 18.12
N THR A 143 -5.50 2.15 18.20
CA THR A 143 -6.41 2.71 17.19
C THR A 143 -5.65 3.60 16.23
N ASP A 144 -5.33 4.82 16.66
CA ASP A 144 -4.77 5.87 15.82
C ASP A 144 -3.31 5.53 15.39
N ILE A 145 -2.44 5.10 16.32
CA ILE A 145 -1.02 4.85 16.02
C ILE A 145 -0.83 3.60 15.16
N SER A 146 -1.46 2.47 15.50
CA SER A 146 -1.35 1.23 14.72
C SER A 146 -1.81 1.43 13.26
N LEU A 147 -2.91 2.15 13.02
CA LEU A 147 -3.38 2.43 11.67
C LEU A 147 -2.44 3.37 10.92
N LEU A 148 -1.88 4.41 11.57
CA LEU A 148 -0.87 5.28 10.94
C LEU A 148 0.40 4.51 10.57
N ILE A 149 0.86 3.58 11.41
CA ILE A 149 2.01 2.72 11.12
C ILE A 149 1.72 1.84 9.91
N ILE A 150 0.58 1.16 9.87
CA ILE A 150 0.20 0.33 8.72
C ILE A 150 0.13 1.19 7.45
N ASN A 151 -0.50 2.36 7.54
CA ASN A 151 -0.63 3.28 6.43
C ASN A 151 0.74 3.75 5.90
N LEU A 152 1.66 4.08 6.80
CA LEU A 152 3.04 4.44 6.46
C LEU A 152 3.77 3.29 5.77
N ASN A 153 3.61 2.04 6.24
CA ASN A 153 4.20 0.87 5.57
C ASN A 153 3.62 0.68 4.16
N ILE A 154 2.32 0.86 3.98
CA ILE A 154 1.68 0.78 2.65
C ILE A 154 2.24 1.88 1.74
N VAL A 155 2.38 3.12 2.22
CA VAL A 155 3.00 4.22 1.46
C VAL A 155 4.44 3.90 1.10
N GLN A 156 5.23 3.39 2.03
CA GLN A 156 6.62 3.01 1.75
C GLN A 156 6.73 1.87 0.73
N CYS A 157 5.69 1.05 0.58
CA CYS A 157 5.68 -0.04 -0.40
C CYS A 157 5.05 0.30 -1.76
N ARG A 158 4.32 1.40 -1.90
CA ARG A 158 3.73 1.84 -3.18
C ARG A 158 4.44 3.09 -3.68
N GLU A 159 4.70 3.17 -4.98
CA GLU A 159 5.59 4.21 -5.53
C GLU A 159 4.98 5.58 -5.70
N GLN A 160 3.65 5.68 -5.70
CA GLN A 160 2.99 6.97 -5.64
C GLN A 160 2.13 7.09 -4.39
N ALA A 161 2.10 8.33 -3.90
CA ALA A 161 1.29 8.78 -2.79
C ALA A 161 -0.14 8.27 -2.94
N ILE A 162 -0.51 7.36 -2.06
CA ILE A 162 -1.87 6.90 -2.00
C ILE A 162 -2.69 8.07 -1.46
N SER A 163 -3.31 8.80 -2.38
CA SER A 163 -4.60 9.44 -2.17
C SER A 163 -4.75 10.61 -1.22
N TYR A 164 -5.63 11.50 -1.66
CA TYR A 164 -6.48 12.33 -0.83
C TYR A 164 -6.89 11.70 0.52
N PHE A 165 -7.19 10.40 0.59
CA PHE A 165 -7.59 9.76 1.86
C PHE A 165 -6.46 9.61 2.90
N GLN A 166 -5.21 9.35 2.51
CA GLN A 166 -4.13 9.30 3.49
C GLN A 166 -3.77 10.68 4.01
N ILE A 167 -3.80 11.68 3.10
CA ILE A 167 -3.65 13.08 3.45
C ILE A 167 -4.77 13.51 4.40
N TRP A 168 -6.02 13.13 4.10
CA TRP A 168 -7.17 13.38 4.94
C TRP A 168 -7.03 12.73 6.33
N LYS A 169 -6.68 11.43 6.39
CA LYS A 169 -6.43 10.72 7.66
C LYS A 169 -5.32 11.38 8.48
N SER A 170 -4.24 11.78 7.82
CA SER A 170 -3.13 12.47 8.48
C SER A 170 -3.55 13.83 9.03
N ASN A 171 -4.25 14.64 8.24
CA ASN A 171 -4.75 15.94 8.67
C ASN A 171 -5.73 15.83 9.84
N ILE A 172 -6.66 14.86 9.82
CA ILE A 172 -7.55 14.59 10.97
C ILE A 172 -6.74 14.19 12.20
N SER A 173 -5.72 13.34 12.01
CA SER A 173 -4.85 12.88 13.11
C SER A 173 -4.08 14.04 13.74
N ILE A 174 -3.52 14.93 12.92
CA ILE A 174 -2.83 16.16 13.37
C ILE A 174 -3.82 17.07 14.08
N ALA A 175 -4.97 17.38 13.49
CA ALA A 175 -5.97 18.26 14.10
C ALA A 175 -6.43 17.73 15.47
N SER A 176 -6.75 16.44 15.57
CA SER A 176 -7.10 15.78 16.83
C SER A 176 -5.96 15.91 17.86
N ALA A 177 -4.73 15.63 17.46
CA ALA A 177 -3.58 15.70 18.36
C ALA A 177 -3.27 17.12 18.82
N THR A 178 -3.33 18.11 17.93
CA THR A 178 -3.15 19.53 18.25
C THR A 178 -4.19 19.99 19.27
N ILE A 179 -5.46 19.65 19.08
CA ILE A 179 -6.51 20.03 20.04
C ILE A 179 -6.23 19.44 21.41
N ARG A 180 -5.84 18.16 21.51
CA ARG A 180 -5.47 17.55 22.79
C ARG A 180 -4.28 18.26 23.45
N LEU A 181 -3.23 18.57 22.69
CA LEU A 181 -2.08 19.33 23.21
C LEU A 181 -2.48 20.72 23.70
N THR A 182 -3.36 21.43 22.98
CA THR A 182 -3.84 22.75 23.43
C THR A 182 -4.62 22.68 24.75
N ILE A 183 -5.43 21.63 24.95
CA ILE A 183 -6.17 21.43 26.20
C ILE A 183 -5.22 21.02 27.33
N SER A 184 -4.33 20.06 27.10
CA SER A 184 -3.32 19.63 28.07
C SER A 184 -2.45 20.81 28.51
N TRP A 185 -1.98 21.62 27.56
CA TRP A 185 -1.24 22.85 27.85
C TRP A 185 -2.10 23.80 28.67
N TRP A 186 -3.34 24.08 28.25
CA TRP A 186 -4.21 25.02 28.93
C TRP A 186 -4.46 24.63 30.40
N ILE A 187 -4.77 23.36 30.66
CA ILE A 187 -4.96 22.81 32.02
C ILE A 187 -3.68 23.03 32.84
N MET A 188 -2.53 22.65 32.30
CA MET A 188 -1.23 22.79 32.97
C MET A 188 -0.86 24.26 33.24
N SER A 189 -1.17 25.17 32.31
CA SER A 189 -0.89 26.60 32.46
C SER A 189 -1.66 27.21 33.64
N LYS A 190 -2.86 26.69 33.93
CA LYS A 190 -3.66 27.07 35.10
C LYS A 190 -3.19 26.43 36.39
N LEU A 191 -2.60 25.24 36.34
CA LEU A 191 -2.13 24.49 37.50
C LEU A 191 -0.69 24.84 37.94
N ARG A 192 -0.06 25.88 37.37
CA ARG A 192 1.32 26.35 37.63
C ARG A 192 1.63 26.68 39.10
N LYS A 193 1.73 25.67 39.96
CA LYS A 193 2.40 25.75 41.28
C LYS A 193 3.63 24.87 41.38
N GLU A 194 3.87 23.96 40.43
CA GLU A 194 5.00 23.03 40.47
C GLU A 194 6.23 23.51 39.70
N LYS A 195 7.42 23.14 40.19
CA LYS A 195 8.72 23.66 39.72
C LYS A 195 9.22 23.06 38.38
N LYS A 196 8.59 22.02 37.82
CA LYS A 196 8.99 21.40 36.52
C LYS A 196 7.79 20.86 35.70
N PRO A 197 6.81 21.68 35.30
CA PRO A 197 5.58 21.23 34.65
C PRO A 197 5.80 20.65 33.24
N TRP A 198 6.90 20.99 32.57
CA TRP A 198 7.11 20.59 31.17
C TRP A 198 7.46 19.10 31.01
N MET A 199 8.18 18.49 31.95
CA MET A 199 8.52 17.06 31.89
C MET A 199 7.29 16.19 32.06
N ASP A 200 6.45 16.51 33.04
CA ASP A 200 5.20 15.77 33.28
C ASP A 200 4.23 15.92 32.10
N LEU A 201 4.14 17.11 31.49
CA LEU A 201 3.39 17.31 30.24
C LEU A 201 3.93 16.44 29.10
N PHE A 202 5.26 16.34 28.98
CA PHE A 202 5.90 15.56 27.93
C PHE A 202 5.61 14.06 28.08
N TYR A 203 5.81 13.50 29.29
CA TYR A 203 5.57 12.08 29.54
C TYR A 203 4.09 11.71 29.35
N LYS A 204 3.16 12.55 29.83
CA LYS A 204 1.70 12.31 29.68
C LYS A 204 1.22 12.37 28.23
N ASN A 205 1.86 13.18 27.39
CA ASN A 205 1.46 13.35 25.99
C ASN A 205 2.39 12.63 24.99
N CYS A 206 3.25 11.72 25.45
CA CYS A 206 4.22 11.01 24.61
C CYS A 206 3.56 10.36 23.37
N CYS A 207 2.46 9.62 23.55
CA CYS A 207 1.74 9.01 22.43
C CYS A 207 1.10 10.02 21.47
N VAL A 208 0.69 11.20 21.96
CA VAL A 208 0.17 12.27 21.10
C VAL A 208 1.30 12.84 20.23
N TYR A 209 2.51 13.01 20.77
CA TYR A 209 3.66 13.40 19.97
C TYR A 209 4.04 12.34 18.93
N ILE A 210 4.00 11.06 19.28
CA ILE A 210 4.23 9.95 18.33
C ILE A 210 3.19 9.99 17.20
N GLN A 211 1.91 10.21 17.53
CA GLN A 211 0.85 10.34 16.53
C GLN A 211 1.11 11.49 15.56
N ILE A 212 1.50 12.67 16.07
CA ILE A 212 1.84 13.83 15.23
C ILE A 212 3.05 13.52 14.35
N PHE A 213 4.10 12.93 14.92
CA PHE A 213 5.30 12.56 14.18
C PHE A 213 4.98 11.59 13.03
N LEU A 214 4.21 10.53 13.29
CA LEU A 214 3.80 9.55 12.26
C LEU A 214 2.90 10.19 11.19
N ALA A 215 1.99 11.07 11.59
CA ALA A 215 1.11 11.78 10.65
C ALA A 215 1.91 12.74 9.75
N ILE A 216 2.87 13.49 10.32
CA ILE A 216 3.78 14.35 9.55
C ILE A 216 4.65 13.51 8.61
N LEU A 217 5.19 12.40 9.08
CA LEU A 217 6.00 11.49 8.25
C LEU A 217 5.17 10.93 7.09
N LEU A 218 3.90 10.56 7.34
CA LEU A 218 2.97 10.14 6.30
C LEU A 218 2.69 11.27 5.29
N LEU A 219 2.52 12.53 5.74
CA LEU A 219 2.37 13.68 4.82
C LEU A 219 3.63 13.93 4.01
N TYR A 220 4.80 13.82 4.64
CA TYR A 220 6.09 13.98 3.96
C TYR A 220 6.21 12.96 2.83
N GLU A 221 6.00 11.67 3.13
CA GLU A 221 6.08 10.58 2.14
C GLU A 221 4.99 10.65 1.06
N THR A 222 3.85 11.29 1.34
CA THR A 222 2.74 11.43 0.36
C THR A 222 2.78 12.73 -0.43
N GLN A 223 3.57 13.72 -0.04
CA GLN A 223 3.63 15.02 -0.72
C GLN A 223 4.98 15.30 -1.37
N ILE A 224 6.04 14.63 -0.95
CA ILE A 224 7.39 14.86 -1.47
C ILE A 224 7.82 13.62 -2.22
N ASP A 225 8.05 13.79 -3.52
CA ASP A 225 8.73 12.78 -4.32
C ASP A 225 10.19 13.16 -4.53
N LYS A 226 11.02 12.14 -4.72
CA LYS A 226 12.43 12.34 -5.05
C LYS A 226 12.65 11.89 -6.49
N ASN A 227 13.03 12.82 -7.33
CA ASN A 227 13.38 12.53 -8.72
C ASN A 227 14.66 11.69 -8.79
N GLU A 228 14.88 11.04 -9.93
CA GLU A 228 16.10 10.25 -10.19
C GLU A 228 17.38 11.09 -10.01
N ASP A 229 17.31 12.39 -10.29
CA ASP A 229 18.39 13.37 -10.11
C ASP A 229 18.66 13.74 -8.64
N GLY A 230 17.85 13.20 -7.71
CA GLY A 230 17.97 13.43 -6.29
C GLY A 230 17.35 14.72 -5.77
N THR A 231 16.71 15.52 -6.64
CA THR A 231 15.91 16.68 -6.25
C THR A 231 14.58 16.26 -5.64
N PHE A 232 14.07 17.08 -4.72
CA PHE A 232 12.75 16.88 -4.11
C PHE A 232 11.73 17.75 -4.82
N GLU A 233 10.65 17.15 -5.31
CA GLU A 233 9.53 17.86 -5.89
C GLU A 233 8.27 17.64 -5.06
N ALA A 234 7.59 18.75 -4.74
CA ALA A 234 6.32 18.69 -4.06
C ALA A 234 5.24 18.29 -5.06
N LYS A 235 4.66 17.10 -4.90
CA LYS A 235 3.56 16.64 -5.74
C LYS A 235 2.26 17.28 -5.27
N VAL A 236 1.55 17.92 -6.19
CA VAL A 236 0.17 18.31 -5.95
C VAL A 236 -0.65 17.02 -5.77
N PRO A 237 -1.40 16.87 -4.68
CA PRO A 237 -2.19 15.66 -4.49
C PRO A 237 -3.20 15.52 -5.63
N HIS A 238 -3.10 14.42 -6.35
CA HIS A 238 -4.08 14.01 -7.34
C HIS A 238 -5.02 12.98 -6.73
N ASN A 239 -6.26 12.92 -7.22
CA ASN A 239 -7.11 11.77 -6.93
C ASN A 239 -6.34 10.50 -7.35
N ILE A 240 -6.38 9.41 -6.58
CA ILE A 240 -5.68 8.15 -7.00
C ILE A 240 -6.17 7.68 -8.37
N LEU A 241 -7.34 8.14 -8.79
CA LEU A 241 -7.96 7.92 -10.09
C LEU A 241 -7.30 8.68 -11.26
N LYS A 242 -6.32 9.58 -11.02
CA LYS A 242 -5.69 10.45 -12.03
C LYS A 242 -4.18 10.65 -11.81
N GLY A 243 -3.52 9.75 -11.08
CA GLY A 243 -2.06 9.82 -10.99
C GLY A 243 -1.45 9.60 -12.37
N GLU A 244 -0.57 10.50 -12.83
CA GLU A 244 0.33 10.18 -13.94
C GLU A 244 1.36 9.19 -13.40
N TYR A 245 1.09 7.90 -13.56
CA TYR A 245 2.06 6.88 -13.28
C TYR A 245 3.18 6.96 -14.33
N ASP A 246 4.43 6.74 -13.90
CA ASP A 246 5.53 6.60 -14.84
C ASP A 246 5.50 5.20 -15.45
N ASP A 247 4.55 5.00 -16.37
CA ASP A 247 4.36 3.76 -17.12
C ASP A 247 5.66 3.33 -17.81
N ARG A 248 6.51 4.29 -18.21
CA ARG A 248 7.80 3.98 -18.83
C ARG A 248 8.68 3.23 -17.86
N ARG A 249 8.78 3.64 -16.60
CA ARG A 249 9.61 2.94 -15.63
C ARG A 249 9.19 1.47 -15.45
N TYR A 250 7.90 1.16 -15.52
CA TYR A 250 7.40 -0.19 -15.26
C TYR A 250 7.34 -1.06 -16.50
N PHE A 251 7.07 -0.49 -17.68
CA PHE A 251 6.79 -1.24 -18.90
C PHE A 251 7.89 -1.14 -19.95
N THR A 252 8.86 -0.23 -19.81
CA THR A 252 10.00 -0.16 -20.74
C THR A 252 10.76 -1.47 -20.74
N ASN A 253 10.93 -2.04 -21.93
CA ASN A 253 11.63 -3.28 -22.21
C ASN A 253 11.03 -4.50 -21.48
N VAL A 254 9.76 -4.43 -21.07
CA VAL A 254 9.05 -5.54 -20.41
C VAL A 254 8.17 -6.23 -21.43
N SER A 255 8.35 -7.55 -21.53
CA SER A 255 7.61 -8.38 -22.46
C SER A 255 7.10 -9.65 -21.80
N ILE A 256 6.13 -10.29 -22.46
CA ILE A 256 5.60 -11.59 -22.10
C ILE A 256 6.50 -12.65 -22.73
N TYR A 257 6.98 -13.59 -21.93
CA TYR A 257 7.81 -14.70 -22.38
C TYR A 257 7.09 -16.01 -22.15
N PHE A 258 7.32 -16.94 -23.07
CA PHE A 258 6.75 -18.27 -23.04
C PHE A 258 7.85 -19.32 -23.14
N SER A 259 7.79 -20.31 -22.26
CA SER A 259 8.61 -21.52 -22.30
C SER A 259 7.71 -22.72 -22.52
N HIS A 260 8.15 -23.66 -23.35
CA HIS A 260 7.45 -24.91 -23.61
C HIS A 260 8.47 -26.04 -23.74
N PRO A 261 8.17 -27.28 -23.30
CA PRO A 261 9.10 -28.41 -23.36
C PRO A 261 9.70 -28.68 -24.75
N TYR A 262 8.98 -28.34 -25.82
CA TYR A 262 9.44 -28.48 -27.20
C TYR A 262 10.59 -27.54 -27.59
N LEU A 263 10.80 -26.47 -26.81
CA LEU A 263 11.88 -25.52 -27.02
C LEU A 263 13.20 -26.05 -26.49
N GLU A 264 13.15 -26.97 -25.51
CA GLU A 264 14.32 -27.44 -24.77
C GLU A 264 15.25 -28.33 -25.61
N TYR A 265 16.56 -28.11 -25.51
CA TYR A 265 17.57 -28.97 -26.15
C TYR A 265 17.93 -30.20 -25.31
N GLU A 266 17.80 -30.07 -23.99
CA GLU A 266 18.19 -31.08 -23.01
C GLU A 266 16.96 -31.68 -22.34
N THR A 267 17.04 -32.95 -21.96
CA THR A 267 15.95 -33.63 -21.23
C THR A 267 15.91 -33.26 -19.75
N ASN A 268 17.01 -32.71 -19.21
CA ASN A 268 17.10 -32.29 -17.82
C ASN A 268 16.92 -30.77 -17.75
N ILE A 269 15.69 -30.33 -17.53
CA ILE A 269 15.37 -28.92 -17.37
C ILE A 269 15.98 -28.44 -16.05
N SER A 270 16.82 -27.42 -16.14
CA SER A 270 17.39 -26.71 -15.00
C SER A 270 17.15 -25.22 -15.19
N ARG A 271 17.22 -24.45 -14.10
CA ARG A 271 16.91 -23.02 -14.10
C ARG A 271 17.65 -22.23 -15.20
N GLU A 272 18.93 -22.55 -15.37
CA GLU A 272 19.82 -21.86 -16.32
C GLU A 272 19.59 -22.25 -17.78
N ASN A 273 18.91 -23.38 -18.02
CA ASN A 273 18.75 -23.98 -19.35
C ASN A 273 17.35 -23.80 -19.94
N ILE A 274 16.40 -23.20 -19.21
CA ILE A 274 15.04 -22.96 -19.71
C ILE A 274 15.09 -21.98 -20.90
N ASN A 275 14.47 -22.40 -22.00
CA ASN A 275 14.46 -21.65 -23.25
C ASN A 275 13.15 -20.88 -23.40
N PHE A 276 13.26 -19.55 -23.47
CA PHE A 276 12.13 -18.65 -23.63
C PHE A 276 12.04 -18.05 -25.03
N ILE A 277 10.80 -17.84 -25.44
CA ILE A 277 10.44 -17.04 -26.61
C ILE A 277 9.72 -15.80 -26.11
N ARG A 278 10.10 -14.64 -26.64
CA ARG A 278 9.36 -13.40 -26.40
C ARG A 278 8.09 -13.41 -27.24
N LEU A 279 6.93 -13.19 -26.64
CA LEU A 279 5.65 -13.12 -27.37
C LEU A 279 5.33 -11.69 -27.78
N LEU A 280 5.11 -10.80 -26.80
CA LEU A 280 4.71 -9.41 -27.03
C LEU A 280 5.31 -8.49 -25.97
N SER A 281 5.55 -7.23 -26.34
CA SER A 281 5.84 -6.18 -25.36
C SER A 281 4.55 -5.76 -24.63
N ILE A 282 4.64 -5.52 -23.33
CA ILE A 282 3.53 -4.93 -22.56
C ILE A 282 3.18 -3.55 -23.11
N TYR A 283 4.18 -2.79 -23.54
CA TYR A 283 3.98 -1.45 -24.10
C TYR A 283 3.13 -1.49 -25.38
N ASP A 284 3.39 -2.46 -26.25
CA ASP A 284 2.64 -2.64 -27.50
C ASP A 284 1.20 -3.09 -27.25
N LEU A 285 0.97 -3.88 -26.20
CA LEU A 285 -0.36 -4.29 -25.75
C LEU A 285 -1.16 -3.13 -25.18
N GLN A 286 -0.56 -2.35 -24.29
CA GLN A 286 -1.21 -1.20 -23.63
C GLN A 286 -1.67 -0.13 -24.63
N HIS A 287 -0.87 0.12 -25.67
CA HIS A 287 -1.18 1.13 -26.70
C HIS A 287 -2.01 0.57 -27.87
N SER A 288 -2.30 -0.73 -27.86
CA SER A 288 -3.17 -1.35 -28.84
C SER A 288 -4.62 -1.19 -28.42
N ASN A 289 -5.45 -0.61 -29.29
CA ASN A 289 -6.90 -0.58 -29.09
C ASN A 289 -7.59 -1.93 -29.38
N THR A 290 -6.81 -2.97 -29.72
CA THR A 290 -7.31 -4.28 -30.14
C THR A 290 -6.51 -5.40 -29.51
N ASP A 291 -7.17 -6.55 -29.34
CA ASP A 291 -6.52 -7.79 -28.92
C ASP A 291 -5.38 -8.15 -29.86
N ARG A 292 -4.30 -8.71 -29.30
CA ARG A 292 -3.11 -9.11 -30.06
C ARG A 292 -2.99 -10.61 -30.11
N ARG A 293 -2.62 -11.13 -31.28
CA ARG A 293 -2.53 -12.56 -31.54
C ARG A 293 -1.10 -12.97 -31.80
N VAL A 294 -0.65 -14.03 -31.14
CA VAL A 294 0.62 -14.69 -31.45
C VAL A 294 0.36 -16.16 -31.75
N ASN A 295 0.83 -16.64 -32.90
CA ASN A 295 0.69 -18.02 -33.31
C ASN A 295 2.08 -18.65 -33.45
N ILE A 296 2.30 -19.77 -32.79
CA ILE A 296 3.52 -20.56 -32.87
C ILE A 296 3.18 -21.87 -33.55
N LYS A 297 3.69 -22.09 -34.76
CA LYS A 297 3.60 -23.36 -35.48
C LYS A 297 4.92 -24.10 -35.42
N TYR A 298 4.89 -25.42 -35.28
CA TYR A 298 6.07 -26.25 -35.26
C TYR A 298 5.86 -27.57 -36.00
N ASP A 299 6.94 -28.11 -36.55
CA ASP A 299 6.90 -29.42 -37.20
C ASP A 299 6.89 -30.56 -36.18
N ILE A 300 6.56 -31.77 -36.62
CA ILE A 300 6.53 -32.99 -35.77
C ILE A 300 7.86 -33.21 -35.05
N THR A 301 8.97 -32.79 -35.67
CA THR A 301 10.31 -32.97 -35.08
C THR A 301 10.67 -31.92 -34.04
N HIS A 302 9.84 -30.89 -33.87
CA HIS A 302 10.10 -29.71 -33.03
C HIS A 302 11.45 -29.07 -33.34
N LYS A 303 11.85 -29.09 -34.62
CA LYS A 303 13.10 -28.46 -35.09
C LYS A 303 12.81 -27.19 -35.86
N ASN A 304 11.66 -27.09 -36.51
CA ASN A 304 11.29 -25.93 -37.29
C ASN A 304 10.13 -25.23 -36.59
N PHE A 305 10.27 -23.93 -36.38
CA PHE A 305 9.28 -23.10 -35.71
C PHE A 305 8.95 -21.89 -36.59
N LEU A 306 7.67 -21.55 -36.67
CA LEU A 306 7.15 -20.33 -37.26
C LEU A 306 6.42 -19.57 -36.15
N ILE A 307 6.81 -18.32 -35.93
CA ILE A 307 6.12 -17.42 -35.01
C ILE A 307 5.50 -16.32 -35.84
N GLN A 308 4.20 -16.12 -35.67
CA GLN A 308 3.42 -15.14 -36.39
C GLN A 308 2.70 -14.21 -35.42
N THR A 309 2.90 -12.91 -35.55
CA THR A 309 2.22 -11.89 -34.75
C THR A 309 1.21 -11.13 -35.63
N ASP A 310 -0.04 -11.13 -35.20
CA ASP A 310 -1.21 -10.49 -35.84
C ASP A 310 -1.40 -10.80 -37.33
N GLY A 311 -0.91 -11.95 -37.79
CA GLY A 311 -1.00 -12.36 -39.19
C GLY A 311 -0.08 -11.60 -40.16
N GLN A 312 0.80 -10.72 -39.67
CA GLN A 312 1.63 -9.86 -40.50
C GLN A 312 3.13 -10.09 -40.32
N PHE A 313 3.57 -10.28 -39.09
CA PHE A 313 4.98 -10.44 -38.77
C PHE A 313 5.29 -11.93 -38.62
N GLU A 314 6.06 -12.49 -39.56
CA GLU A 314 6.41 -13.91 -39.59
C GLU A 314 7.92 -14.11 -39.44
N GLU A 315 8.28 -14.91 -38.45
CA GLU A 315 9.66 -15.34 -38.21
C GLU A 315 9.75 -16.86 -38.23
N CYS A 316 10.70 -17.39 -38.99
CA CYS A 316 10.93 -18.83 -39.07
C CYS A 316 12.33 -19.21 -38.65
N PHE A 317 12.43 -20.24 -37.81
CA PHE A 317 13.68 -20.71 -37.24
C PHE A 317 13.83 -22.21 -37.39
N THR A 318 15.06 -22.65 -37.67
CA THR A 318 15.46 -24.06 -37.61
C THR A 318 16.47 -24.26 -36.48
N LYS A 319 16.17 -25.20 -35.59
CA LYS A 319 16.98 -25.63 -34.45
C LYS A 319 18.14 -26.50 -34.93
N MET A 320 19.37 -26.03 -34.71
CA MET A 320 20.61 -26.72 -35.05
C MET A 320 21.60 -26.66 -33.88
N ASN A 321 21.90 -27.81 -33.27
CA ASN A 321 22.96 -28.02 -32.27
C ASN A 321 23.14 -26.86 -31.25
N GLY A 322 22.08 -26.51 -30.53
CA GLY A 322 22.10 -25.44 -29.50
C GLY A 322 21.87 -24.02 -30.02
N THR A 323 21.70 -23.83 -31.34
CA THR A 323 21.46 -22.54 -31.99
C THR A 323 20.22 -22.56 -32.88
N LEU A 324 19.67 -21.39 -33.18
CA LEU A 324 18.58 -21.19 -34.12
C LEU A 324 19.09 -20.49 -35.38
N ILE A 325 18.69 -20.96 -36.55
CA ILE A 325 18.99 -20.29 -37.82
C ILE A 325 17.71 -19.74 -38.40
N LYS A 326 17.66 -18.41 -38.58
CA LYS A 326 16.51 -17.77 -39.22
C LYS A 326 16.45 -18.14 -40.70
N GLN A 327 15.26 -18.53 -41.16
CA GLN A 327 15.00 -18.90 -42.54
C GLN A 327 14.40 -17.71 -43.29
N ALA A 328 14.80 -17.53 -44.55
CA ALA A 328 14.28 -16.47 -45.40
C ALA A 328 12.84 -16.73 -45.89
N VAL A 329 12.41 -18.00 -45.93
CA VAL A 329 11.08 -18.42 -46.41
C VAL A 329 10.46 -19.41 -45.43
N CYS A 330 9.26 -19.09 -44.95
CA CYS A 330 8.52 -19.84 -43.94
C CYS A 330 7.71 -21.02 -44.49
N SER A 331 7.16 -20.88 -45.71
CA SER A 331 6.19 -21.80 -46.32
C SER A 331 6.71 -23.23 -46.53
N ASP A 332 8.02 -23.43 -46.62
CA ASP A 332 8.59 -24.68 -47.13
C ASP A 332 9.05 -25.65 -46.02
N LYS A 333 9.09 -25.19 -44.75
CA LYS A 333 9.80 -25.87 -43.66
C LYS A 333 8.91 -26.42 -42.55
N VAL A 334 7.81 -25.75 -42.21
CA VAL A 334 6.81 -26.28 -41.27
C VAL A 334 5.78 -27.05 -42.08
N ARG A 335 6.15 -28.26 -42.53
CA ARG A 335 5.27 -29.14 -43.31
C ARG A 335 4.25 -29.82 -42.39
N SER A 336 3.02 -29.96 -42.87
CA SER A 336 1.96 -30.72 -42.20
C SER A 336 2.36 -32.20 -42.02
N PRO A 337 2.04 -32.84 -40.88
CA PRO A 337 1.30 -32.27 -39.76
C PRO A 337 2.12 -31.35 -38.86
N ALA A 338 1.62 -30.13 -38.69
CA ALA A 338 2.24 -29.11 -37.84
C ALA A 338 1.42 -28.96 -36.57
N GLY A 339 2.08 -29.06 -35.42
CA GLY A 339 1.47 -28.60 -34.17
C GLY A 339 1.42 -27.08 -34.17
N HIS A 340 0.43 -26.51 -33.49
CA HIS A 340 0.36 -25.07 -33.30
C HIS A 340 -0.20 -24.70 -31.94
N VAL A 341 0.21 -23.54 -31.44
CA VAL A 341 -0.34 -22.89 -30.26
C VAL A 341 -0.64 -21.44 -30.64
N THR A 342 -1.89 -21.04 -30.49
CA THR A 342 -2.33 -19.67 -30.74
C THR A 342 -2.72 -19.01 -29.42
N PHE A 343 -2.11 -17.87 -29.14
CA PHE A 343 -2.41 -16.99 -28.01
C PHE A 343 -3.21 -15.79 -28.48
N MET A 344 -4.20 -15.41 -27.69
CA MET A 344 -4.86 -14.11 -27.77
C MET A 344 -4.60 -13.37 -26.47
N PHE A 345 -4.12 -12.13 -26.57
CA PHE A 345 -3.86 -11.25 -25.43
C PHE A 345 -4.79 -10.06 -25.47
N HIS A 346 -5.35 -9.70 -24.31
CA HIS A 346 -6.20 -8.55 -24.12
C HIS A 346 -5.66 -7.71 -22.98
N PHE A 347 -5.53 -6.39 -23.21
CA PHE A 347 -5.16 -5.45 -22.16
C PHE A 347 -6.43 -4.96 -21.47
N VAL A 348 -6.56 -5.27 -20.18
CA VAL A 348 -7.67 -4.78 -19.34
C VAL A 348 -7.30 -3.38 -18.86
N GLU A 349 -8.10 -2.40 -19.27
CA GLU A 349 -7.87 -1.00 -18.93
C GLU A 349 -7.85 -0.74 -17.41
N GLN A 350 -7.17 0.34 -17.04
CA GLN A 350 -7.07 0.79 -15.66
C GLN A 350 -8.47 1.14 -15.12
N SER A 351 -8.84 0.52 -14.00
CA SER A 351 -10.08 0.81 -13.26
C SER A 351 -9.74 1.01 -11.79
N PRO A 352 -9.22 2.18 -11.37
CA PRO A 352 -8.89 2.39 -9.98
C PRO A 352 -10.18 2.49 -9.13
N PRO A 353 -10.17 1.99 -7.88
CA PRO A 353 -9.02 1.53 -7.10
C PRO A 353 -8.59 0.07 -7.36
N GLN A 354 -9.32 -0.66 -8.21
CA GLN A 354 -9.11 -2.09 -8.45
C GLN A 354 -7.83 -2.36 -9.27
N LEU A 355 -7.71 -1.76 -10.46
CA LEU A 355 -6.60 -1.98 -11.39
C LEU A 355 -5.86 -0.68 -11.69
N ILE A 356 -4.77 -0.41 -10.95
CA ILE A 356 -4.00 0.84 -11.07
C ILE A 356 -3.27 0.94 -12.42
N PHE A 357 -2.67 -0.17 -12.85
CA PHE A 357 -1.87 -0.26 -14.08
C PHE A 357 -2.55 -1.10 -15.17
N GLY A 358 -3.81 -1.47 -14.94
CA GLY A 358 -4.50 -2.45 -15.75
C GLY A 358 -4.04 -3.86 -15.43
N ASP A 359 -4.43 -4.77 -16.30
CA ASP A 359 -4.03 -6.17 -16.29
C ASP A 359 -3.88 -6.69 -17.72
N ILE A 360 -3.23 -7.84 -17.91
CA ILE A 360 -3.21 -8.53 -19.19
C ILE A 360 -3.83 -9.90 -18.99
N THR A 361 -4.94 -10.12 -19.67
CA THR A 361 -5.54 -11.44 -19.77
C THR A 361 -5.15 -12.11 -21.08
N TYR A 362 -5.16 -13.43 -21.08
CA TYR A 362 -4.89 -14.20 -22.27
C TYR A 362 -5.79 -15.42 -22.36
N ASN A 363 -5.95 -15.94 -23.57
CA ASN A 363 -6.45 -17.28 -23.79
C ASN A 363 -5.59 -17.95 -24.84
N MET A 364 -5.61 -19.28 -24.83
CA MET A 364 -4.82 -20.07 -25.77
C MET A 364 -5.59 -21.29 -26.27
N ARG A 365 -5.30 -21.65 -27.51
CA ARG A 365 -5.74 -22.90 -28.12
C ARG A 365 -4.53 -23.57 -28.76
N ALA A 366 -4.51 -24.90 -28.70
CA ALA A 366 -3.47 -25.68 -29.33
C ALA A 366 -4.10 -26.80 -30.16
N GLY A 367 -3.35 -27.31 -31.13
CA GLY A 367 -3.83 -28.38 -31.96
C GLY A 367 -2.81 -28.86 -32.98
N LYS A 368 -3.25 -29.79 -33.82
CA LYS A 368 -2.49 -30.33 -34.93
C LYS A 368 -3.28 -30.07 -36.21
N ASP A 369 -2.59 -29.58 -37.23
CA ASP A 369 -3.21 -29.19 -38.50
C ASP A 369 -4.35 -28.18 -38.28
N THR A 370 -5.59 -28.56 -38.60
CA THR A 370 -6.78 -27.71 -38.50
C THR A 370 -7.53 -27.86 -37.17
N SER A 371 -7.08 -28.72 -36.25
CA SER A 371 -7.74 -28.86 -34.95
C SER A 371 -7.42 -27.66 -34.06
N CYS A 372 -8.42 -27.15 -33.34
CA CYS A 372 -8.28 -26.00 -32.46
C CYS A 372 -8.92 -26.33 -31.12
N GLU A 373 -8.14 -26.93 -30.23
CA GLU A 373 -8.63 -27.48 -28.97
C GLU A 373 -8.00 -26.75 -27.79
N ALA A 374 -8.47 -27.06 -26.58
CA ALA A 374 -7.75 -26.63 -25.39
C ALA A 374 -6.36 -27.32 -25.37
N PRO A 375 -5.30 -26.64 -24.90
CA PRO A 375 -3.99 -27.27 -24.80
C PRO A 375 -4.03 -28.46 -23.84
N ASP A 376 -3.23 -29.48 -24.15
CA ASP A 376 -3.05 -30.69 -23.34
C ASP A 376 -1.97 -30.51 -22.26
N PHE A 377 -1.43 -29.31 -22.12
CA PHE A 377 -0.46 -28.91 -21.10
C PHE A 377 -1.01 -27.80 -20.20
N GLN A 378 -0.56 -27.79 -18.95
CA GLN A 378 -0.84 -26.71 -18.00
C GLN A 378 0.16 -25.56 -18.21
N VAL A 379 -0.31 -24.31 -18.12
CA VAL A 379 0.58 -23.14 -18.03
C VAL A 379 0.76 -22.77 -16.55
N VAL A 380 2.01 -22.71 -16.12
CA VAL A 380 2.41 -22.29 -14.77
C VAL A 380 3.04 -20.89 -14.80
N ASP A 381 3.01 -20.20 -13.66
CA ASP A 381 3.56 -18.85 -13.47
C ASP A 381 4.93 -18.84 -12.78
N ASN A 382 5.31 -19.95 -12.14
CA ASN A 382 6.57 -20.15 -11.45
C ASN A 382 7.48 -21.16 -12.16
N MET A 383 8.77 -20.80 -12.21
CA MET A 383 9.84 -21.60 -12.77
C MET A 383 10.08 -22.90 -12.02
N ASP A 384 9.92 -22.91 -10.70
CA ASP A 384 10.13 -24.12 -9.90
C ASP A 384 9.06 -25.18 -10.21
N ASP A 385 7.82 -24.75 -10.48
CA ASP A 385 6.72 -25.62 -10.87
C ASP A 385 6.93 -26.16 -12.30
N HIS A 386 7.47 -25.32 -13.20
CA HIS A 386 7.81 -25.74 -14.56
C HIS A 386 8.94 -26.79 -14.59
N ILE A 387 9.93 -26.64 -13.71
CA ILE A 387 11.01 -27.64 -13.55
C ILE A 387 10.45 -28.94 -12.94
N ALA A 388 9.49 -28.84 -12.02
CA ALA A 388 8.88 -29.99 -11.37
C ALA A 388 7.98 -30.80 -12.31
N ASP A 389 7.27 -30.14 -13.24
CA ASP A 389 6.46 -30.77 -14.27
C ASP A 389 6.99 -30.49 -15.69
N PRO A 390 7.77 -31.41 -16.28
CA PRO A 390 8.38 -31.22 -17.59
C PRO A 390 7.38 -31.23 -18.76
N ASN A 391 6.08 -31.47 -18.52
CA ASN A 391 5.03 -31.32 -19.53
C ASN A 391 4.29 -29.98 -19.43
N SER A 392 4.51 -29.23 -18.36
CA SER A 392 3.94 -27.89 -18.22
C SER A 392 4.61 -26.90 -19.17
N ALA A 393 3.92 -25.83 -19.51
CA ALA A 393 4.48 -24.66 -20.13
C ALA A 393 4.55 -23.53 -19.10
N MET A 394 5.38 -22.52 -19.33
CA MET A 394 5.48 -21.37 -18.43
C MET A 394 5.27 -20.08 -19.20
N MET A 395 4.53 -19.15 -18.59
CA MET A 395 4.40 -17.80 -19.12
C MET A 395 4.63 -16.77 -18.03
N ARG A 396 5.47 -15.77 -18.32
CA ARG A 396 5.90 -14.80 -17.31
C ARG A 396 6.35 -13.49 -17.94
N TYR A 397 6.26 -12.40 -17.18
CA TYR A 397 6.84 -11.13 -17.56
C TYR A 397 8.33 -11.10 -17.19
N TYR A 398 9.15 -10.61 -18.12
CA TYR A 398 10.54 -10.27 -17.87
C TYR A 398 10.89 -8.95 -18.51
N ARG A 399 11.92 -8.29 -17.97
CA ARG A 399 12.60 -7.20 -18.66
C ARG A 399 13.84 -7.72 -19.35
N ASN A 400 14.08 -7.28 -20.57
CA ASN A 400 15.34 -7.58 -21.25
C ASN A 400 16.53 -6.90 -20.58
N ASN A 401 17.67 -7.58 -20.56
CA ASN A 401 18.94 -6.93 -20.28
C ASN A 401 19.17 -5.81 -21.32
N PRO A 402 19.57 -4.58 -20.92
CA PRO A 402 19.70 -3.43 -21.83
C PRO A 402 20.65 -3.65 -23.02
N ASN A 403 21.51 -4.68 -22.98
CA ASN A 403 22.41 -5.02 -24.08
C ASN A 403 21.77 -5.87 -25.19
N ILE A 404 20.50 -6.25 -25.05
CA ILE A 404 19.81 -7.16 -25.97
C ILE A 404 18.82 -6.38 -26.84
N ASN A 405 18.85 -6.62 -28.16
CA ASN A 405 17.90 -6.03 -29.10
C ASN A 405 16.53 -6.73 -29.01
N GLU A 406 15.44 -5.96 -29.01
CA GLU A 406 14.05 -6.42 -28.87
C GLU A 406 13.31 -6.55 -30.21
N GLU A 407 14.01 -6.52 -31.33
CA GLU A 407 13.36 -6.51 -32.65
C GLU A 407 12.71 -7.85 -33.03
N TYR A 408 13.16 -8.96 -32.45
CA TYR A 408 12.74 -10.32 -32.83
C TYR A 408 12.14 -11.09 -31.64
N HIS A 409 11.46 -12.22 -31.91
CA HIS A 409 10.97 -13.13 -30.85
C HIS A 409 12.10 -13.93 -30.17
N MET A 410 13.31 -13.85 -30.72
CA MET A 410 14.55 -14.53 -30.30
C MET A 410 15.72 -13.52 -30.23
N ILE A 411 16.78 -13.85 -29.50
CA ILE A 411 17.98 -13.01 -29.43
C ILE A 411 18.80 -13.22 -30.72
N LYS A 412 19.06 -12.13 -31.46
CA LYS A 412 19.96 -12.15 -32.62
C LYS A 412 21.42 -12.13 -32.16
N MET A 413 22.20 -13.12 -32.59
CA MET A 413 23.62 -13.24 -32.29
C MET A 413 24.46 -12.62 -33.43
N SER A 414 24.89 -13.43 -34.41
CA SER A 414 25.64 -12.98 -35.60
C SER A 414 25.29 -13.81 -36.83
N ASN A 415 25.43 -13.29 -38.05
CA ASN A 415 25.20 -14.04 -39.29
C ASN A 415 23.88 -14.84 -39.34
N ASP A 416 22.75 -14.19 -39.03
CA ASP A 416 21.41 -14.80 -38.98
C ASP A 416 21.27 -16.03 -38.04
N THR A 417 22.20 -16.16 -37.10
CA THR A 417 22.06 -17.06 -35.96
C THR A 417 21.36 -16.34 -34.81
N TYR A 418 20.50 -17.11 -34.15
CA TYR A 418 19.64 -16.68 -33.07
C TYR A 418 19.75 -17.68 -31.91
N GLN A 419 19.36 -17.23 -30.73
CA GLN A 419 19.21 -18.09 -29.56
C GLN A 419 17.90 -17.76 -28.85
N PHE A 420 17.38 -18.74 -28.10
CA PHE A 420 16.30 -18.48 -27.16
C PHE A 420 16.79 -17.55 -26.05
N TYR A 421 15.85 -16.82 -25.45
CA TYR A 421 16.14 -16.10 -24.22
C TYR A 421 16.35 -17.10 -23.09
N ARG A 422 17.32 -16.83 -22.21
CA ARG A 422 17.54 -17.59 -20.97
C ARG A 422 17.41 -16.69 -19.76
N GLU A 423 17.40 -17.26 -18.56
CA GLU A 423 17.34 -16.48 -17.32
C GLU A 423 18.50 -15.46 -17.22
N SER A 424 19.68 -15.76 -17.75
CA SER A 424 20.82 -14.81 -17.79
C SER A 424 20.59 -13.56 -18.63
N ASP A 425 19.67 -13.65 -19.59
CA ASP A 425 19.33 -12.59 -20.55
C ASP A 425 18.19 -11.71 -20.03
N LEU A 426 17.52 -12.16 -18.98
CA LEU A 426 16.26 -11.63 -18.50
C LEU A 426 16.39 -11.16 -17.05
N ILE A 427 15.77 -10.03 -16.74
CA ILE A 427 15.67 -9.51 -15.39
C ILE A 427 14.27 -9.84 -14.89
N ASN A 428 14.19 -10.57 -13.77
CA ASN A 428 12.92 -10.92 -13.15
C ASN A 428 12.13 -9.66 -12.80
N ILE A 429 10.90 -9.60 -13.28
CA ILE A 429 10.05 -8.42 -13.13
C ILE A 429 9.77 -8.06 -11.67
N GLU A 430 9.76 -9.06 -10.78
CA GLU A 430 9.56 -8.84 -9.34
C GLU A 430 10.69 -8.04 -8.70
N GLN A 431 11.86 -7.90 -9.35
CA GLN A 431 12.94 -7.02 -8.89
C GLN A 431 12.75 -5.59 -9.37
N ILE A 432 12.06 -5.42 -10.49
CA ILE A 432 11.85 -4.14 -11.18
C ILE A 432 10.62 -3.43 -10.64
N TRP A 433 9.54 -4.17 -10.41
CA TRP A 433 8.29 -3.67 -9.84
C TRP A 433 8.37 -3.50 -8.31
N ARG A 434 9.59 -3.45 -7.75
CA ARG A 434 9.85 -3.03 -6.36
C ARG A 434 10.13 -1.54 -6.30
N ARG A 435 9.73 -0.90 -5.20
CA ARG A 435 10.08 0.49 -4.93
C ARG A 435 11.58 0.65 -4.65
N TYR A 436 12.18 1.68 -5.24
CA TYR A 436 13.63 1.98 -5.16
C TYR A 436 14.16 2.24 -3.73
N TRP A 437 13.28 2.56 -2.77
CA TRP A 437 13.73 3.08 -1.46
C TRP A 437 13.40 2.22 -0.22
N GLY A 438 12.55 1.20 -0.36
CA GLY A 438 12.19 0.30 0.73
C GLY A 438 12.77 -1.09 0.51
N THR A 439 13.86 -1.44 1.20
CA THR A 439 14.61 -2.72 1.03
C THR A 439 13.82 -4.00 1.38
N LYS A 440 12.51 -3.91 1.65
CA LYS A 440 11.70 -5.03 2.15
C LYS A 440 10.35 -5.25 1.45
N CYS A 441 9.90 -4.35 0.59
CA CYS A 441 8.60 -4.51 -0.07
C CYS A 441 8.75 -5.43 -1.28
N LYS A 442 8.03 -6.56 -1.28
CA LYS A 442 7.93 -7.44 -2.45
C LYS A 442 6.98 -6.81 -3.47
N SER A 443 7.15 -7.16 -4.75
CA SER A 443 6.13 -6.90 -5.76
C SER A 443 4.81 -7.52 -5.30
N THR A 444 3.70 -6.83 -5.55
CA THR A 444 2.34 -7.30 -5.22
C THR A 444 1.50 -7.53 -6.46
N GLY A 445 1.97 -7.12 -7.64
CA GLY A 445 1.33 -7.43 -8.90
C GLY A 445 1.68 -8.83 -9.42
N SER A 446 0.92 -9.25 -10.43
CA SER A 446 1.01 -10.61 -10.98
C SER A 446 2.25 -10.79 -11.85
N PRO A 447 3.09 -11.83 -11.64
CA PRO A 447 4.30 -12.05 -12.44
C PRO A 447 4.00 -12.58 -13.84
N SER A 448 2.75 -12.90 -14.17
CA SER A 448 2.32 -13.48 -15.43
C SER A 448 0.94 -12.97 -15.88
N PRO A 449 0.59 -13.05 -17.17
CA PRO A 449 -0.78 -12.79 -17.64
C PRO A 449 -1.80 -13.76 -17.00
N HIS A 450 -3.04 -13.31 -16.82
CA HIS A 450 -4.11 -14.14 -16.28
C HIS A 450 -4.93 -14.84 -17.37
N MET A 451 -5.22 -16.12 -17.20
CA MET A 451 -6.01 -16.87 -18.18
C MET A 451 -7.49 -16.46 -18.10
N ASP A 452 -8.09 -16.08 -19.25
CA ASP A 452 -9.53 -15.81 -19.39
C ASP A 452 -10.12 -16.62 -20.55
N GLU A 453 -10.78 -17.73 -20.24
CA GLU A 453 -11.40 -18.61 -21.23
C GLU A 453 -12.48 -17.95 -22.09
N ARG A 454 -13.02 -16.81 -21.65
CA ARG A 454 -14.05 -16.05 -22.38
C ARG A 454 -13.47 -15.31 -23.59
N LEU A 455 -12.16 -15.05 -23.60
CA LEU A 455 -11.49 -14.40 -24.70
C LEU A 455 -11.46 -15.34 -25.91
N GLY A 456 -12.07 -14.93 -27.02
CA GLY A 456 -12.20 -15.78 -28.20
C GLY A 456 -10.87 -16.01 -28.91
N VAL A 457 -10.43 -17.26 -29.02
CA VAL A 457 -9.22 -17.64 -29.77
C VAL A 457 -9.61 -18.41 -31.03
N GLN A 458 -9.10 -17.97 -32.18
CA GLN A 458 -9.27 -18.64 -33.46
C GLN A 458 -7.91 -19.16 -33.93
N CYS A 459 -7.78 -20.47 -34.10
CA CYS A 459 -6.59 -21.07 -34.72
C CYS A 459 -6.58 -20.79 -36.24
N LEU A 460 -5.37 -20.71 -36.80
CA LEU A 460 -5.11 -20.38 -38.22
C LEU A 460 -4.67 -21.58 -39.04
#